data_AF-A0A7D5C290-F1
#
_entry.id   AF-A0A7D5C290-F1
#
_cell.length_a   1.000
_cell.length_b   1.000
_cell.length_c   1.000
_cell.angle_alpha   90.00
_cell.angle_beta   90.00
_cell.angle_gamma   90.00
#
_symmetry.space_group_name_H-M   'P 1'
#
loop_
_entity.id
_entity.type
_entity.pdbx_description
1 polymer ?
#
loop_
_entity_poly.entity_id
_entity_poly.type
_entity_poly.pdbx_seq_one_letter_code
_entity_poly.pdbx_strand_id
1 'polypeptide(L)'
;MPSERPESPPPTDACRECGRPIPPDANFCPGCGAELRDAADAAYCAECGGPLAPEDEFCAACGAARPESAGRSVRRGDAAADAEAHRAFRRRVRDHLDEGWELTEDRGDRVVLVERGVGSVPMHVLLLLTTGGVGNLLYGWYHYSELAETRRLGVSDGPLPDGELSEPREDDGALVTLSGYLLGGVLSLIGLGIAAVAAEQGAPLGAAFGLAFAVIGVALTPPAERRLNRRHGLSRFGRIRTVDHRVVRATERTESPCVVCGESFERGVVRRRRDETVAVGVPVRTHAMERNHYCADCAREELFGGADERNSAGVGPESADRKPATENPHTTERERE
;
A
#
# COMPACT_ATOMS: atom_id res chain seq x y z
N MET A 1 37.23 59.84 22.95
CA MET A 1 37.33 59.54 24.39
C MET A 1 36.08 58.79 24.82
N PRO A 2 36.19 57.83 25.75
CA PRO A 2 35.37 56.63 25.81
C PRO A 2 34.07 56.79 26.60
N SER A 3 33.13 55.91 26.27
CA SER A 3 31.84 55.67 26.90
C SER A 3 31.97 55.21 28.36
N GLU A 4 31.30 55.93 29.25
CA GLU A 4 31.06 55.51 30.63
C GLU A 4 30.14 54.28 30.64
N ARG A 5 30.59 53.20 31.29
CA ARG A 5 29.72 52.08 31.68
C ARG A 5 29.09 52.45 33.03
N PRO A 6 27.79 52.17 33.27
CA PRO A 6 27.27 52.25 34.64
C PRO A 6 27.94 51.16 35.48
N GLU A 7 28.62 51.58 36.55
CA GLU A 7 29.19 50.69 37.56
C GLU A 7 28.07 49.88 38.23
N SER A 8 28.26 48.56 38.28
CA SER A 8 27.42 47.66 39.08
C SER A 8 27.52 48.01 40.57
N PRO A 9 26.44 48.01 41.35
CA PRO A 9 26.50 48.27 42.78
C PRO A 9 27.35 47.20 43.50
N PRO A 10 28.09 47.56 44.56
CA PRO A 10 28.95 46.61 45.28
C PRO A 10 28.12 45.47 45.89
N PRO A 11 28.66 44.24 45.96
CA PRO A 11 27.97 43.12 46.61
C PRO A 11 27.70 43.49 48.06
N THR A 12 26.42 43.45 48.45
CA THR A 12 26.00 43.76 49.81
C THR A 12 26.48 42.65 50.74
N ASP A 13 27.43 42.98 51.63
CA ASP A 13 28.02 42.09 52.66
C ASP A 13 27.03 41.52 53.69
N ALA A 14 25.71 41.72 53.53
CA ALA A 14 24.68 41.35 54.49
C ALA A 14 23.50 40.60 53.85
N CYS A 15 22.94 39.66 54.62
CA CYS A 15 21.76 38.88 54.26
C CYS A 15 20.52 39.77 54.16
N ARG A 16 19.76 39.64 53.06
CA ARG A 16 18.54 40.44 52.82
C ARG A 16 17.38 40.08 53.74
N GLU A 17 17.37 38.85 54.27
CA GLU A 17 16.30 38.35 55.15
C GLU A 17 16.54 38.70 56.62
N CYS A 18 17.78 38.60 57.11
CA CYS A 18 18.07 38.79 58.54
C CYS A 18 19.11 39.87 58.85
N GLY A 19 19.67 40.53 57.84
CA GLY A 19 20.62 41.64 57.99
C GLY A 19 22.02 41.24 58.48
N ARG A 20 22.31 39.96 58.69
CA ARG A 20 23.61 39.49 59.20
C ARG A 20 24.69 39.45 58.11
N PRO A 21 25.96 39.70 58.47
CA PRO A 21 27.05 39.63 57.51
C PRO A 21 27.25 38.22 56.96
N ILE A 22 27.52 38.13 55.66
CA ILE A 22 27.65 36.86 54.92
C ILE A 22 29.13 36.61 54.58
N PRO A 23 29.70 35.43 54.88
CA PRO A 23 31.00 35.03 54.36
C PRO A 23 30.97 34.93 52.82
N PRO A 24 32.02 35.35 52.10
CA PRO A 24 32.01 35.46 50.63
C PRO A 24 31.70 34.16 49.88
N ASP A 25 31.87 33.00 50.53
CA ASP A 25 31.72 31.68 49.93
C ASP A 25 30.51 30.88 50.48
N ALA A 26 29.57 31.53 51.19
CA ALA A 26 28.44 30.86 51.82
C ALA A 26 27.27 30.63 50.84
N ASN A 27 26.82 29.38 50.69
CA ASN A 27 25.63 29.03 49.90
C ASN A 27 24.31 29.30 50.67
N PHE A 28 24.37 29.32 52.00
CA PHE A 28 23.24 29.55 52.90
C PHE A 28 23.64 30.53 53.99
N CYS A 29 22.70 31.34 54.47
CA CYS A 29 22.95 32.25 55.59
C CYS A 29 23.11 31.45 56.90
N PRO A 30 24.26 31.54 57.60
CA PRO A 30 24.44 30.85 58.88
C PRO A 30 23.57 31.42 60.02
N GLY A 31 22.93 32.57 59.80
CA GLY A 31 22.05 33.21 60.77
C GLY A 31 20.59 32.76 60.74
N CYS A 32 20.03 32.56 59.56
CA CYS A 32 18.60 32.25 59.37
C CYS A 32 18.32 31.05 58.46
N GLY A 33 19.35 30.48 57.80
CA GLY A 33 19.20 29.36 56.88
C GLY A 33 18.72 29.72 55.47
N ALA A 34 18.55 31.01 55.14
CA ALA A 34 18.12 31.43 53.80
C ALA A 34 19.17 31.06 52.73
N GLU A 35 18.71 30.51 51.60
CA GLU A 35 19.53 30.23 50.42
C GLU A 35 20.05 31.53 49.80
N LEU A 36 21.36 31.61 49.58
CA LEU A 36 22.04 32.81 49.06
C LEU A 36 22.37 32.69 47.57
N ARG A 37 22.22 31.50 46.99
CA ARG A 37 22.40 31.22 45.57
C ARG A 37 21.06 31.04 44.89
N ASP A 38 20.49 32.13 44.39
CA ASP A 38 19.40 32.08 43.38
C ASP A 38 19.32 33.32 42.47
N ALA A 39 20.29 34.24 42.51
CA ALA A 39 20.23 35.48 41.73
C ALA A 39 21.24 35.58 40.57
N ALA A 40 22.06 34.55 40.33
CA ALA A 40 23.11 34.61 39.31
C ALA A 40 22.74 33.98 37.96
N ASP A 41 21.73 33.10 37.90
CA ASP A 41 21.35 32.38 36.66
C ASP A 41 19.87 32.51 36.29
N ALA A 42 19.13 33.48 36.86
CA ALA A 42 17.78 33.80 36.42
C ALA A 42 17.84 34.52 35.07
N ALA A 43 17.57 33.81 33.98
CA ALA A 43 17.39 34.41 32.67
C ALA A 43 16.07 35.21 32.64
N TYR A 44 16.07 36.37 31.99
CA TYR A 44 14.85 37.17 31.79
C TYR A 44 14.38 37.05 30.35
N CYS A 45 13.06 37.07 30.13
CA CYS A 45 12.45 37.01 28.80
C CYS A 45 12.84 38.26 28.00
N ALA A 46 13.41 38.09 26.81
CA ALA A 46 13.75 39.20 25.92
C ALA A 46 12.53 39.98 25.41
N GLU A 47 11.35 39.34 25.38
CA GLU A 47 10.11 39.94 24.84
C GLU A 47 9.28 40.67 25.90
N CYS A 48 9.18 40.13 27.13
CA CYS A 48 8.32 40.72 28.17
C CYS A 48 9.04 41.08 29.48
N GLY A 49 10.32 40.73 29.63
CA GLY A 49 11.11 40.99 30.84
C GLY A 49 10.78 40.11 32.05
N GLY A 50 9.84 39.15 31.93
CA GLY A 50 9.50 38.23 33.01
C GLY A 50 10.63 37.22 33.34
N PRO A 51 10.69 36.69 34.58
CA PRO A 51 11.68 35.68 34.95
C PRO A 51 11.44 34.37 34.19
N LEU A 52 12.51 33.74 33.70
CA LEU A 52 12.51 32.39 33.15
C LEU A 52 13.35 31.46 34.01
N ALA A 53 12.83 30.28 34.33
CA ALA A 53 13.64 29.24 34.93
C ALA A 53 14.66 28.71 33.91
N PRO A 54 15.83 28.23 34.36
CA PRO A 54 16.87 27.69 33.48
C PRO A 54 16.37 26.54 32.60
N GLU A 55 15.37 25.79 33.04
CA GLU A 55 14.80 24.63 32.33
C GLU A 55 13.58 24.98 31.44
N ASP A 56 13.05 26.20 31.53
CA ASP A 56 11.82 26.60 30.83
C ASP A 56 12.07 26.82 29.33
N GLU A 57 11.34 26.12 28.46
CA GLU A 57 11.44 26.28 27.00
C GLU A 57 10.67 27.52 26.50
N PHE A 58 9.62 27.91 27.23
CA PHE A 58 8.73 29.04 26.96
C PHE A 58 8.52 29.87 28.23
N CYS A 59 8.37 31.18 28.08
CA CYS A 59 8.04 32.06 29.19
C CYS A 59 6.61 31.80 29.68
N ALA A 60 6.44 31.47 30.97
CA ALA A 60 5.12 31.25 31.57
C ALA A 60 4.24 32.52 31.60
N ALA A 61 4.84 33.72 31.53
CA ALA A 61 4.12 34.98 31.61
C ALA A 61 3.55 35.45 30.26
N CYS A 62 4.28 35.26 29.16
CA CYS A 62 3.87 35.77 27.83
C CYS A 62 3.82 34.71 26.72
N GLY A 63 4.30 33.48 26.97
CA GLY A 63 4.35 32.38 26.00
C GLY A 63 5.50 32.44 25.00
N ALA A 64 6.36 33.46 25.04
CA ALA A 64 7.50 33.57 24.11
C ALA A 64 8.52 32.45 24.35
N ALA A 65 8.97 31.80 23.27
CA ALA A 65 10.04 30.79 23.31
C ALA A 65 11.39 31.46 23.61
N ARG A 66 12.30 30.77 24.30
CA ARG A 66 13.69 31.26 24.43
C ARG A 66 14.36 31.29 23.05
N PRO A 67 15.20 32.28 22.75
CA PRO A 67 15.86 32.36 21.45
C PRO A 67 16.70 31.11 21.11
N GLU A 68 17.34 30.49 22.11
CA GLU A 68 18.11 29.26 21.93
C GLU A 68 17.25 27.99 21.79
N SER A 69 16.11 27.93 22.49
CA SER A 69 15.17 26.81 22.36
C SER A 69 14.39 26.90 21.05
N ALA A 70 13.99 28.10 20.62
CA ALA A 70 13.40 28.35 19.31
C ALA A 70 14.32 27.89 18.17
N GLY A 71 15.62 28.22 18.24
CA GLY A 71 16.59 27.73 17.24
C GLY A 71 16.80 26.22 17.27
N ARG A 72 16.64 25.57 18.43
CA ARG A 72 16.78 24.11 18.59
C ARG A 72 15.51 23.36 18.17
N SER A 73 14.33 23.89 18.47
CA SER A 73 13.03 23.33 18.12
C SER A 73 12.78 23.42 16.63
N VAL A 74 13.13 24.55 15.99
CA VAL A 74 13.09 24.70 14.52
C VAL A 74 14.01 23.68 13.85
N ARG A 75 15.31 23.60 14.24
CA ARG A 75 16.23 22.60 13.67
C ARG A 75 15.79 21.16 13.91
N ARG A 76 15.21 20.85 15.06
CA ARG A 76 14.65 19.53 15.36
C ARG A 76 13.42 19.24 14.49
N GLY A 77 12.57 20.24 14.26
CA GLY A 77 11.43 20.16 13.34
C GLY A 77 11.86 19.89 11.91
N ASP A 78 12.81 20.68 11.39
CA ASP A 78 13.36 20.51 10.05
C ASP A 78 14.02 19.14 9.88
N ALA A 79 14.86 18.73 10.84
CA ALA A 79 15.50 17.41 10.80
C ALA A 79 14.49 16.25 10.89
N ALA A 80 13.39 16.42 11.64
CA ALA A 80 12.33 15.41 11.73
C ALA A 80 11.52 15.32 10.43
N ALA A 81 11.21 16.47 9.81
CA ALA A 81 10.56 16.54 8.51
C ALA A 81 11.43 15.91 7.42
N ASP A 82 12.72 16.25 7.38
CA ASP A 82 13.70 15.65 6.47
C ASP A 82 13.78 14.14 6.67
N ALA A 83 13.88 13.67 7.93
CA ALA A 83 13.92 12.25 8.23
C ALA A 83 12.66 11.51 7.75
N GLU A 84 11.47 12.12 7.88
CA GLU A 84 10.24 11.54 7.36
C GLU A 84 10.20 11.52 5.83
N ALA A 85 10.65 12.58 5.16
CA ALA A 85 10.77 12.62 3.70
C ALA A 85 11.69 11.50 3.19
N HIS A 86 12.85 11.29 3.83
CA HIS A 86 13.77 10.20 3.48
C HIS A 86 13.19 8.81 3.79
N ARG A 87 12.33 8.67 4.81
CA ARG A 87 11.61 7.42 5.07
C ARG A 87 10.55 7.15 4.00
N ALA A 88 9.78 8.15 3.62
CA ALA A 88 8.79 8.07 2.54
C ALA A 88 9.46 7.71 1.21
N PHE A 89 10.56 8.38 0.87
CA PHE A 89 11.37 8.09 -0.30
C PHE A 89 11.83 6.63 -0.32
N ARG A 90 12.46 6.15 0.76
CA ARG A 90 12.92 4.75 0.85
C ARG A 90 11.78 3.73 0.72
N ARG A 91 10.57 4.05 1.19
CA ARG A 91 9.39 3.20 0.99
C ARG A 91 9.02 3.12 -0.50
N ARG A 92 8.92 4.25 -1.20
CA ARG A 92 8.62 4.27 -2.65
C ARG A 92 9.66 3.51 -3.46
N VAL A 93 10.95 3.67 -3.15
CA VAL A 93 12.02 2.93 -3.83
C VAL A 93 11.84 1.42 -3.63
N ARG A 94 11.59 0.96 -2.41
CA ARG A 94 11.33 -0.47 -2.14
C ARG A 94 10.11 -0.99 -2.87
N ASP A 95 9.01 -0.23 -2.88
CA ASP A 95 7.79 -0.62 -3.60
C ASP A 95 8.07 -0.87 -5.10
N HIS A 96 8.93 -0.05 -5.74
CA HIS A 96 9.35 -0.29 -7.13
C HIS A 96 10.29 -1.51 -7.26
N LEU A 97 11.25 -1.69 -6.35
CA LEU A 97 12.16 -2.83 -6.39
C LEU A 97 11.41 -4.17 -6.22
N ASP A 98 10.42 -4.23 -5.32
CA ASP A 98 9.58 -5.41 -5.10
C ASP A 98 8.72 -5.76 -6.34
N GLU A 99 8.49 -4.79 -7.23
CA GLU A 99 7.79 -4.96 -8.50
C GLU A 99 8.71 -5.38 -9.65
N GLY A 100 10.02 -5.51 -9.41
CA GLY A 100 11.00 -5.94 -10.39
C GLY A 100 11.71 -4.82 -11.13
N TRP A 101 11.58 -3.57 -10.66
CA TRP A 101 12.39 -2.47 -11.17
C TRP A 101 13.84 -2.62 -10.71
N GLU A 102 14.78 -2.28 -11.59
CA GLU A 102 16.21 -2.34 -11.30
C GLU A 102 16.77 -0.94 -11.02
N LEU A 103 17.58 -0.82 -9.97
CA LEU A 103 18.28 0.41 -9.62
C LEU A 103 19.48 0.62 -10.55
N THR A 104 19.45 1.68 -11.36
CA THR A 104 20.54 2.00 -12.31
C THR A 104 21.49 3.05 -11.75
N GLU A 105 20.97 4.05 -11.03
CA GLU A 105 21.78 5.11 -10.43
C GLU A 105 21.24 5.46 -9.04
N ASP A 106 22.15 5.57 -8.06
CA ASP A 106 21.86 6.02 -6.69
C ASP A 106 22.72 7.23 -6.35
N ARG A 107 22.07 8.37 -6.08
CA ARG A 107 22.74 9.60 -5.62
C ARG A 107 22.37 9.97 -4.17
N GLY A 108 21.71 9.06 -3.44
CA GLY A 108 21.28 9.25 -2.05
C GLY A 108 19.99 10.03 -1.90
N ASP A 109 19.89 11.22 -2.50
CA ASP A 109 18.70 12.08 -2.50
C ASP A 109 17.75 11.81 -3.68
N ARG A 110 18.23 11.08 -4.68
CA ARG A 110 17.48 10.63 -5.84
C ARG A 110 18.01 9.30 -6.38
N VAL A 111 17.10 8.52 -6.92
CA VAL A 111 17.39 7.26 -7.61
C VAL A 111 16.79 7.24 -9.00
N VAL A 112 17.46 6.54 -9.90
CA VAL A 112 16.95 6.24 -11.23
C VAL A 112 16.68 4.73 -11.29
N LEU A 113 15.41 4.38 -11.46
CA LEU A 113 14.96 3.01 -11.62
C LEU A 113 14.63 2.74 -13.09
N VAL A 114 14.85 1.52 -13.53
CA VAL A 114 14.51 1.08 -14.89
C VAL A 114 13.73 -0.23 -14.80
N GLU A 115 12.58 -0.29 -15.45
CA GLU A 115 11.84 -1.54 -15.64
C GLU A 115 12.29 -2.20 -16.94
N ARG A 116 12.84 -3.42 -16.84
CA ARG A 116 13.28 -4.20 -18.00
C ARG A 116 12.42 -5.45 -18.11
N GLY A 117 11.64 -5.53 -19.19
CA GLY A 117 10.81 -6.69 -19.49
C GLY A 117 11.33 -7.46 -20.70
N VAL A 118 11.07 -8.77 -20.74
CA VAL A 118 11.29 -9.59 -21.94
C VAL A 118 10.16 -9.46 -22.96
N GLY A 119 9.03 -8.90 -22.55
CA GLY A 119 7.81 -8.80 -23.36
C GLY A 119 6.81 -9.92 -23.06
N SER A 120 5.83 -10.10 -23.94
CA SER A 120 4.72 -11.03 -23.71
C SER A 120 5.08 -12.50 -23.99
N VAL A 121 4.77 -13.39 -23.04
CA VAL A 121 5.05 -14.84 -23.17
C VAL A 121 4.38 -15.47 -24.40
N PRO A 122 3.09 -15.20 -24.72
CA PRO A 122 2.47 -15.74 -25.92
C PRO A 122 3.18 -15.31 -27.21
N MET A 123 3.73 -14.09 -27.26
CA MET A 123 4.51 -13.63 -28.41
C MET A 123 5.83 -14.38 -28.54
N HIS A 124 6.53 -14.64 -27.43
CA HIS A 124 7.72 -15.50 -27.45
C HIS A 124 7.42 -16.90 -28.01
N VAL A 125 6.33 -17.53 -27.56
CA VAL A 125 5.90 -18.84 -28.06
C VAL A 125 5.55 -18.77 -29.54
N LEU A 126 4.78 -17.76 -29.96
CA LEU A 126 4.40 -17.56 -31.37
C LEU A 126 5.65 -17.37 -32.25
N LEU A 127 6.58 -16.50 -31.84
CA LEU A 127 7.83 -16.26 -32.54
C LEU A 127 8.70 -17.52 -32.56
N LEU A 128 8.70 -18.33 -31.52
CA LEU A 128 9.49 -19.56 -31.49
C LEU A 128 9.00 -20.54 -32.55
N LEU A 129 7.68 -20.71 -32.64
CA LEU A 129 7.03 -21.58 -33.62
C LEU A 129 7.17 -21.07 -35.06
N THR A 130 7.12 -19.75 -35.27
CA THR A 130 7.08 -19.14 -36.61
C THR A 130 8.44 -18.76 -37.17
N THR A 131 9.40 -18.40 -36.32
CA THR A 131 10.73 -17.88 -36.73
C THR A 131 11.88 -18.78 -36.31
N GLY A 132 11.61 -19.94 -35.69
CA GLY A 132 12.65 -20.86 -35.22
C GLY A 132 13.53 -20.28 -34.10
N GLY A 133 13.06 -19.23 -33.41
CA GLY A 133 13.76 -18.60 -32.29
C GLY A 133 14.47 -17.27 -32.61
N VAL A 134 14.76 -16.95 -33.87
CA VAL A 134 15.41 -15.66 -34.23
C VAL A 134 14.54 -14.47 -33.82
N GLY A 135 13.23 -14.57 -34.03
CA GLY A 135 12.27 -13.54 -33.61
C GLY A 135 12.25 -13.34 -32.10
N ASN A 136 12.48 -14.39 -31.30
CA ASN A 136 12.55 -14.25 -29.84
C ASN A 136 13.72 -13.39 -29.39
N LEU A 137 14.90 -13.56 -30.02
CA LEU A 137 16.07 -12.76 -29.71
C LEU A 137 15.83 -11.29 -30.04
N LEU A 138 15.26 -11.00 -31.22
CA LEU A 138 14.95 -9.64 -31.65
C LEU A 138 13.86 -8.99 -30.78
N TYR A 139 12.77 -9.70 -30.49
CA TYR A 139 11.66 -9.22 -29.69
C TYR A 139 12.08 -8.97 -28.23
N GLY A 140 12.80 -9.92 -27.64
CA GLY A 140 13.33 -9.77 -26.28
C GLY A 140 14.34 -8.63 -26.19
N TRP A 141 15.24 -8.50 -27.16
CA TRP A 141 16.18 -7.36 -27.21
C TRP A 141 15.44 -6.03 -27.32
N TYR A 142 14.49 -5.91 -28.26
CA TYR A 142 13.70 -4.69 -28.45
C TYR A 142 12.93 -4.30 -27.17
N HIS A 143 12.27 -5.25 -26.50
CA HIS A 143 11.58 -4.98 -25.25
C HIS A 143 12.54 -4.62 -24.10
N TYR A 144 13.69 -5.28 -24.05
CA TYR A 144 14.67 -5.07 -22.98
C TYR A 144 15.44 -3.75 -23.13
N SER A 145 15.70 -3.29 -24.37
CA SER A 145 16.52 -2.10 -24.62
C SER A 145 15.73 -0.85 -24.98
N GLU A 146 14.77 -0.94 -25.90
CA GLU A 146 14.06 0.25 -26.44
C GLU A 146 12.80 0.57 -25.65
N LEU A 147 12.13 -0.44 -25.09
CA LEU A 147 10.92 -0.25 -24.28
C LEU A 147 11.20 -0.25 -22.78
N ALA A 148 12.46 -0.09 -22.38
CA ALA A 148 12.82 0.01 -20.97
C ALA A 148 12.34 1.35 -20.38
N GLU A 149 11.36 1.27 -19.48
CA GLU A 149 10.81 2.46 -18.84
C GLU A 149 11.78 2.94 -17.75
N THR A 150 12.20 4.21 -17.83
CA THR A 150 13.11 4.80 -16.85
C THR A 150 12.36 5.81 -15.99
N ARG A 151 12.43 5.65 -14.67
CA ARG A 151 11.79 6.53 -13.71
C ARG A 151 12.81 7.15 -12.77
N ARG A 152 12.65 8.44 -12.48
CA ARG A 152 13.47 9.16 -11.49
C ARG A 152 12.60 9.42 -10.27
N LEU A 153 13.08 9.01 -9.10
CA LEU A 153 12.45 9.33 -7.82
C LEU A 153 13.43 10.17 -6.99
N GLY A 154 12.95 11.23 -6.38
CA GLY A 154 13.67 12.08 -5.44
C GLY A 154 13.03 12.12 -4.06
N VAL A 155 13.79 12.55 -3.06
CA VAL A 155 13.30 12.79 -1.69
C VAL A 155 12.31 13.95 -1.64
N SER A 156 12.56 14.99 -2.44
CA SER A 156 11.69 16.17 -2.59
C SER A 156 10.43 15.91 -3.42
N ASP A 157 10.38 14.78 -4.13
CA ASP A 157 9.18 14.42 -4.87
C ASP A 157 8.12 14.05 -3.83
N GLY A 158 7.02 14.79 -3.84
CA GLY A 158 5.84 14.48 -3.04
C GLY A 158 5.21 13.13 -3.43
N PRO A 159 3.98 12.84 -2.99
CA PRO A 159 3.17 11.79 -3.62
C PRO A 159 3.21 11.98 -5.14
N LEU A 160 3.40 10.91 -5.90
CA LEU A 160 3.41 10.97 -7.36
C LEU A 160 2.12 11.66 -7.82
N PRO A 161 2.19 12.79 -8.54
CA PRO A 161 0.99 13.49 -8.96
C PRO A 161 0.17 12.61 -9.90
N ASP A 162 -1.16 12.74 -9.80
CA ASP A 162 -2.21 12.24 -10.71
C ASP A 162 -1.66 11.81 -12.08
N GLY A 163 -1.10 12.80 -12.78
CA GLY A 163 -0.61 12.78 -14.16
C GLY A 163 0.63 11.95 -14.50
N GLU A 164 1.45 11.55 -13.52
CA GLU A 164 2.77 10.92 -13.77
C GLU A 164 2.77 9.40 -13.56
N LEU A 165 1.66 8.81 -13.11
CA LEU A 165 1.47 7.37 -13.09
C LEU A 165 1.15 6.90 -14.51
N SER A 166 2.01 6.05 -15.06
CA SER A 166 1.84 5.46 -16.40
C SER A 166 0.45 4.83 -16.48
N GLU A 167 -0.36 5.27 -17.45
CA GLU A 167 -1.52 4.50 -17.90
C GLU A 167 -1.05 3.06 -18.13
N PRO A 168 -1.79 2.03 -17.68
CA PRO A 168 -1.42 0.65 -17.98
C PRO A 168 -1.19 0.55 -19.48
N ARG A 169 0.05 0.32 -19.92
CA ARG A 169 0.50 0.44 -21.32
C ARG A 169 -0.51 -0.26 -22.25
N GLU A 170 -1.38 0.53 -22.86
CA GLU A 170 -2.57 0.05 -23.57
C GLU A 170 -2.15 -0.84 -24.76
N ASP A 171 -1.02 -0.49 -25.38
CA ASP A 171 -0.37 -1.22 -26.47
C ASP A 171 0.14 -2.60 -26.06
N ASP A 172 0.70 -2.77 -24.86
CA ASP A 172 1.15 -4.09 -24.38
C ASP A 172 -0.07 -4.99 -24.15
N GLY A 173 -1.16 -4.46 -23.59
CA GLY A 173 -2.40 -5.19 -23.40
C GLY A 173 -3.02 -5.65 -24.72
N ALA A 174 -3.03 -4.79 -25.73
CA ALA A 174 -3.53 -5.10 -27.06
C ALA A 174 -2.68 -6.18 -27.75
N LEU A 175 -1.35 -6.06 -27.71
CA LEU A 175 -0.43 -7.01 -28.33
C LEU A 175 -0.44 -8.38 -27.63
N VAL A 176 -0.50 -8.41 -26.29
CA VAL A 176 -0.69 -9.66 -25.52
C VAL A 176 -2.01 -10.33 -25.90
N THR A 177 -3.08 -9.54 -26.02
CA THR A 177 -4.40 -10.06 -26.38
C THR A 177 -4.40 -10.61 -27.81
N LEU A 178 -3.83 -9.87 -28.76
CA LEU A 178 -3.73 -10.29 -30.16
C LEU A 178 -2.86 -11.55 -30.32
N SER A 179 -1.68 -11.57 -29.71
CA SER A 179 -0.78 -12.74 -29.75
C SER A 179 -1.41 -13.97 -29.11
N GLY A 180 -2.17 -13.81 -28.01
CA GLY A 180 -2.97 -14.89 -27.41
C GLY A 180 -4.03 -15.45 -28.37
N TYR A 181 -4.74 -14.59 -29.10
CA TYR A 181 -5.70 -15.04 -30.12
C TYR A 181 -5.02 -15.74 -31.30
N LEU A 182 -3.91 -15.21 -31.80
CA LEU A 182 -3.15 -15.82 -32.91
C LEU A 182 -2.62 -17.20 -32.51
N LEU A 183 -1.99 -17.31 -31.33
CA LEU A 183 -1.47 -18.58 -30.82
C LEU A 183 -2.61 -19.59 -30.64
N GLY A 184 -3.67 -19.22 -29.93
CA GLY A 184 -4.83 -20.09 -29.73
C GLY A 184 -5.49 -20.51 -31.04
N GLY A 185 -5.60 -19.60 -32.01
CA GLY A 185 -6.12 -19.86 -33.35
C GLY A 185 -5.26 -20.83 -34.15
N VAL A 186 -3.93 -20.63 -34.19
CA VAL A 186 -3.00 -21.53 -34.88
C VAL A 186 -3.06 -22.94 -34.27
N LEU A 187 -3.04 -23.06 -32.95
CA LEU A 187 -3.16 -24.35 -32.27
C LEU A 187 -4.51 -25.03 -32.57
N SER A 188 -5.59 -24.25 -32.60
CA SER A 188 -6.93 -24.75 -32.93
C SER A 188 -7.02 -25.27 -34.36
N LEU A 189 -6.45 -24.54 -35.32
CA LEU A 189 -6.41 -24.93 -36.73
C LEU A 189 -5.57 -26.19 -36.96
N ILE A 190 -4.40 -26.29 -36.33
CA ILE A 190 -3.55 -27.48 -36.40
C ILE A 190 -4.27 -28.69 -35.81
N GLY A 191 -4.88 -28.54 -34.63
CA GLY A 191 -5.63 -29.63 -33.97
C GLY A 191 -6.80 -30.11 -34.82
N LEU A 192 -7.60 -29.20 -35.38
CA LEU A 192 -8.72 -29.53 -36.24
C LEU A 192 -8.27 -30.22 -37.54
N GLY A 193 -7.15 -29.76 -38.13
CA GLY A 193 -6.54 -30.40 -39.30
C GLY A 193 -6.09 -31.84 -39.01
N ILE A 194 -5.39 -32.07 -37.91
CA ILE A 194 -5.00 -33.43 -37.46
C ILE A 194 -6.24 -34.29 -37.25
N ALA A 195 -7.28 -33.75 -36.62
CA ALA A 195 -8.51 -34.48 -36.35
C ALA A 195 -9.21 -34.94 -37.63
N ALA A 196 -9.32 -34.05 -38.63
CA ALA A 196 -9.93 -34.34 -39.92
C ALA A 196 -9.16 -35.44 -40.67
N VAL A 197 -7.83 -35.30 -40.79
CA VAL A 197 -6.98 -36.29 -41.48
C VAL A 197 -7.03 -37.66 -40.80
N ALA A 198 -6.98 -37.70 -39.47
CA ALA A 198 -7.06 -38.96 -38.72
C ALA A 198 -8.44 -39.62 -38.83
N ALA A 199 -9.51 -38.82 -38.90
CA ALA A 199 -10.87 -39.34 -39.11
C ALA A 199 -11.03 -39.99 -40.48
N GLU A 200 -10.50 -39.39 -41.55
CA GLU A 200 -10.50 -39.96 -42.90
C GLU A 200 -9.73 -41.28 -42.99
N GLN A 201 -8.66 -41.42 -42.20
CA GLN A 201 -7.86 -42.65 -42.12
C GLN A 201 -8.46 -43.72 -41.20
N GLY A 202 -9.62 -43.46 -40.57
CA GLY A 202 -10.23 -44.39 -39.62
C GLY A 202 -9.42 -44.57 -38.33
N ALA A 203 -8.64 -43.57 -37.93
CA ALA A 203 -7.78 -43.59 -36.74
C ALA A 203 -8.44 -42.78 -35.59
N PRO A 204 -9.36 -43.37 -34.80
CA PRO A 204 -10.15 -42.63 -33.82
C PRO A 204 -9.32 -42.00 -32.71
N LEU A 205 -8.20 -42.63 -32.31
CA LEU A 205 -7.29 -42.06 -31.32
C LEU A 205 -6.58 -40.81 -31.84
N GLY A 206 -6.19 -40.80 -33.11
CA GLY A 206 -5.60 -39.62 -33.76
C GLY A 206 -6.62 -38.48 -33.87
N ALA A 207 -7.86 -38.81 -34.20
CA ALA A 207 -8.95 -37.84 -34.28
C ALA A 207 -9.24 -37.21 -32.91
N ALA A 208 -9.31 -38.02 -31.86
CA ALA A 208 -9.47 -37.55 -30.48
C ALA A 208 -8.31 -36.66 -30.03
N PHE A 209 -7.07 -37.00 -30.40
CA PHE A 209 -5.89 -36.18 -30.08
C PHE A 209 -5.94 -34.81 -30.77
N GLY A 210 -6.27 -34.77 -32.06
CA GLY A 210 -6.45 -33.51 -32.79
C GLY A 210 -7.55 -32.62 -32.19
N LEU A 211 -8.69 -33.21 -31.82
CA LEU A 211 -9.78 -32.51 -31.14
C LEU A 211 -9.35 -31.96 -29.77
N ALA A 212 -8.62 -32.75 -28.98
CA ALA A 212 -8.10 -32.32 -27.68
C ALA A 212 -7.14 -31.13 -27.86
N PHE A 213 -6.25 -31.18 -28.85
CA PHE A 213 -5.34 -30.08 -29.16
C PHE A 213 -6.10 -28.82 -29.60
N ALA A 214 -7.17 -28.97 -30.38
CA ALA A 214 -8.02 -27.86 -30.77
C ALA A 214 -8.74 -27.21 -29.57
N VAL A 215 -9.26 -28.03 -28.65
CA VAL A 215 -9.86 -27.55 -27.40
C VAL A 215 -8.84 -26.80 -26.54
N ILE A 216 -7.60 -27.28 -26.45
CA ILE A 216 -6.52 -26.58 -25.75
C ILE A 216 -6.23 -25.23 -26.41
N GLY A 217 -6.16 -25.16 -27.74
CA GLY A 217 -6.00 -23.91 -28.47
C GLY A 217 -7.08 -22.89 -28.12
N VAL A 218 -8.35 -23.31 -28.05
CA VAL A 218 -9.46 -22.46 -27.60
C VAL A 218 -9.32 -22.07 -26.12
N ALA A 219 -8.93 -23.00 -25.25
CA ALA A 219 -8.77 -22.76 -23.81
C ALA A 219 -7.66 -21.74 -23.49
N LEU A 220 -6.62 -21.67 -24.33
CA LEU A 220 -5.53 -20.69 -24.25
C LEU A 220 -5.90 -19.30 -24.80
N THR A 221 -7.07 -19.14 -25.43
CA THR A 221 -7.50 -17.81 -25.88
C THR A 221 -7.76 -16.90 -24.66
N PRO A 222 -7.43 -15.60 -24.73
CA PRO A 222 -7.58 -14.69 -23.60
C PRO A 222 -8.96 -14.72 -22.89
N PRO A 223 -10.11 -14.78 -23.60
CA PRO A 223 -11.40 -14.85 -22.92
C PRO A 223 -11.64 -16.19 -22.22
N ALA A 224 -11.15 -17.31 -22.77
CA ALA A 224 -11.30 -18.63 -22.17
C ALA A 224 -10.38 -18.78 -20.94
N GLU A 225 -9.11 -18.38 -21.07
CA GLU A 225 -8.13 -18.39 -19.99
C GLU A 225 -8.64 -17.58 -18.79
N ARG A 226 -9.11 -16.35 -19.04
CA ARG A 226 -9.70 -15.50 -17.99
C ARG A 226 -10.88 -16.15 -17.28
N ARG A 227 -11.66 -17.01 -17.94
CA ARG A 227 -12.79 -17.73 -17.33
C ARG A 227 -12.31 -18.93 -16.53
N LEU A 228 -11.35 -19.69 -17.05
CA LEU A 228 -10.79 -20.88 -16.41
C LEU A 228 -10.01 -20.54 -15.13
N ASN A 229 -9.33 -19.39 -15.10
CA ASN A 229 -8.67 -18.87 -13.90
C ASN A 229 -9.67 -18.45 -12.81
N ARG A 230 -10.94 -18.23 -13.17
CA ARG A 230 -12.04 -17.88 -12.26
C ARG A 230 -13.00 -19.05 -12.00
N ARG A 231 -12.58 -20.28 -12.30
CA ARG A 231 -13.43 -21.46 -12.11
C ARG A 231 -13.79 -21.68 -10.64
N HIS A 232 -15.02 -22.09 -10.43
CA HIS A 232 -15.55 -22.54 -9.15
C HIS A 232 -15.57 -24.07 -9.11
N GLY A 233 -15.99 -24.63 -7.97
CA GLY A 233 -16.25 -26.06 -7.86
C GLY A 233 -17.19 -26.56 -8.96
N LEU A 234 -16.93 -27.76 -9.48
CA LEU A 234 -17.63 -28.33 -10.64
C LEU A 234 -19.15 -28.46 -10.45
N SER A 235 -19.62 -28.51 -9.20
CA SER A 235 -21.04 -28.58 -8.84
C SER A 235 -21.78 -27.23 -8.91
N ARG A 236 -21.11 -26.11 -9.20
CA ARG A 236 -21.75 -24.79 -9.28
C ARG A 236 -22.39 -24.57 -10.66
N PHE A 237 -23.70 -24.37 -10.66
CA PHE A 237 -24.50 -24.02 -11.83
C PHE A 237 -25.46 -22.86 -11.50
N GLY A 238 -25.79 -22.07 -12.51
CA GLY A 238 -26.79 -21.01 -12.42
C GLY A 238 -26.19 -19.60 -12.26
N ARG A 239 -27.02 -18.65 -11.83
CA ARG A 239 -26.62 -17.25 -11.63
C ARG A 239 -26.06 -17.08 -10.22
N ILE A 240 -24.82 -16.62 -10.12
CA ILE A 240 -24.15 -16.41 -8.85
C ILE A 240 -23.53 -15.02 -8.79
N ARG A 241 -23.41 -14.51 -7.55
CA ARG A 241 -22.63 -13.30 -7.27
C ARG A 241 -21.29 -13.71 -6.69
N THR A 242 -20.21 -13.22 -7.29
CA THR A 242 -18.85 -13.49 -6.85
C THR A 242 -18.19 -12.18 -6.42
N VAL A 243 -17.37 -12.27 -5.40
CA VAL A 243 -16.59 -11.16 -4.87
C VAL A 243 -15.14 -11.59 -4.87
N ASP A 244 -14.32 -10.75 -5.47
CA ASP A 244 -12.89 -10.97 -5.59
C ASP A 244 -12.15 -9.71 -5.11
N HIS A 245 -10.97 -9.89 -4.55
CA HIS A 245 -10.16 -8.80 -4.00
C HIS A 245 -8.81 -8.80 -4.70
N ARG A 246 -8.38 -7.63 -5.16
CA ARG A 246 -7.03 -7.42 -5.68
C ARG A 246 -6.39 -6.29 -4.89
N VAL A 247 -5.16 -6.49 -4.45
CA VAL A 247 -4.37 -5.40 -3.87
C VAL A 247 -4.06 -4.39 -4.97
N VAL A 248 -4.23 -3.11 -4.66
CA VAL A 248 -3.82 -1.97 -5.51
C VAL A 248 -2.43 -1.55 -5.03
N ARG A 249 -1.49 -1.51 -5.97
CA ARG A 249 -0.07 -1.22 -5.71
C ARG A 249 0.20 0.27 -5.77
N ALA A 250 1.27 0.71 -5.11
CA ALA A 250 1.69 2.12 -5.06
C ALA A 250 2.01 2.70 -6.44
N THR A 251 2.39 1.86 -7.38
CA THR A 251 2.75 2.23 -8.75
C THR A 251 1.56 2.22 -9.71
N GLU A 252 0.41 1.66 -9.29
CA GLU A 252 -0.80 1.58 -10.12
C GLU A 252 -1.68 2.81 -9.88
N ARG A 253 -2.03 3.53 -10.96
CA ARG A 253 -2.94 4.66 -10.87
C ARG A 253 -4.33 4.23 -10.39
N THR A 254 -4.82 4.90 -9.35
CA THR A 254 -6.21 4.75 -8.90
C THR A 254 -6.89 6.10 -8.93
N GLU A 255 -7.73 6.31 -9.95
CA GLU A 255 -8.47 7.56 -10.14
C GLU A 255 -9.69 7.71 -9.22
N SER A 256 -10.05 6.64 -8.48
CA SER A 256 -11.21 6.63 -7.60
C SER A 256 -10.80 6.75 -6.14
N PRO A 257 -11.37 7.72 -5.39
CA PRO A 257 -11.10 7.85 -3.97
C PRO A 257 -11.60 6.62 -3.20
N CYS A 258 -11.14 6.48 -1.96
CA CYS A 258 -11.65 5.44 -1.09
C CYS A 258 -13.15 5.60 -0.87
N VAL A 259 -13.92 4.53 -1.06
CA VAL A 259 -15.39 4.51 -0.89
C VAL A 259 -15.81 4.76 0.57
N VAL A 260 -14.91 4.53 1.53
CA VAL A 260 -15.20 4.68 2.97
C VAL A 260 -14.83 6.08 3.47
N CYS A 261 -13.58 6.51 3.33
CA CYS A 261 -13.12 7.81 3.84
C CYS A 261 -13.18 8.96 2.81
N GLY A 262 -13.31 8.65 1.51
CA GLY A 262 -13.32 9.65 0.44
C GLY A 262 -11.94 10.20 0.05
N GLU A 263 -10.86 9.74 0.70
CA GLU A 263 -9.51 10.23 0.44
C GLU A 263 -8.84 9.49 -0.72
N SER A 264 -7.91 10.17 -1.39
CA SER A 264 -6.98 9.53 -2.34
C SER A 264 -5.97 8.67 -1.57
N PHE A 265 -5.49 7.62 -2.21
CA PHE A 265 -4.55 6.69 -1.58
C PHE A 265 -3.60 6.10 -2.62
N GLU A 266 -2.35 5.86 -2.21
CA GLU A 266 -1.35 5.20 -3.06
C GLU A 266 -1.50 3.67 -2.99
N ARG A 267 -1.87 3.11 -1.83
CA ARG A 267 -2.01 1.66 -1.62
C ARG A 267 -3.36 1.30 -1.02
N GLY A 268 -3.94 0.21 -1.50
CA GLY A 268 -5.27 -0.19 -1.08
C GLY A 268 -5.72 -1.54 -1.60
N VAL A 269 -7.03 -1.76 -1.57
CA VAL A 269 -7.68 -2.97 -2.07
C VAL A 269 -8.82 -2.57 -2.99
N VAL A 270 -8.89 -3.19 -4.16
CA VAL A 270 -10.07 -3.11 -5.03
C VAL A 270 -10.89 -4.38 -4.87
N ARG A 271 -12.16 -4.18 -4.47
CA ARG A 271 -13.16 -5.25 -4.39
C ARG A 271 -13.98 -5.26 -5.67
N ARG A 272 -13.91 -6.37 -6.40
CA ARG A 272 -14.62 -6.57 -7.67
C ARG A 272 -15.82 -7.48 -7.44
N ARG A 273 -17.03 -6.94 -7.55
CA ARG A 273 -18.27 -7.70 -7.46
C ARG A 273 -18.75 -8.04 -8.87
N ARG A 274 -19.08 -9.29 -9.12
CA ARG A 274 -19.54 -9.76 -10.43
C ARG A 274 -20.83 -10.54 -10.28
N ASP A 275 -21.76 -10.30 -11.19
CA ASP A 275 -22.94 -11.12 -11.39
C ASP A 275 -22.73 -11.98 -12.64
N GLU A 276 -22.59 -13.29 -12.46
CA GLU A 276 -22.16 -14.20 -13.51
C GLU A 276 -23.08 -15.44 -13.58
N THR A 277 -23.36 -15.88 -14.81
CA THR A 277 -23.91 -17.20 -15.07
C THR A 277 -22.76 -18.19 -15.17
N VAL A 278 -22.82 -19.23 -14.34
CA VAL A 278 -21.81 -20.30 -14.25
C VAL A 278 -22.43 -21.62 -14.72
N ALA A 279 -21.67 -22.37 -15.51
CA ALA A 279 -22.01 -23.72 -15.93
C ALA A 279 -20.80 -24.63 -15.67
N VAL A 280 -21.02 -25.73 -14.96
CA VAL A 280 -19.97 -26.69 -14.59
C VAL A 280 -18.78 -26.00 -13.90
N GLY A 281 -19.07 -25.06 -12.99
CA GLY A 281 -18.05 -24.26 -12.32
C GLY A 281 -17.35 -23.20 -13.18
N VAL A 282 -17.57 -23.12 -14.50
CA VAL A 282 -16.95 -22.11 -15.37
C VAL A 282 -17.90 -20.94 -15.61
N PRO A 283 -17.47 -19.67 -15.40
CA PRO A 283 -18.30 -18.51 -15.72
C PRO A 283 -18.46 -18.38 -17.24
N VAL A 284 -19.69 -18.55 -17.73
CA VAL A 284 -20.04 -18.47 -19.16
C VAL A 284 -20.54 -17.10 -19.57
N ARG A 285 -21.06 -16.29 -18.64
CA ARG A 285 -21.48 -14.92 -18.93
C ARG A 285 -21.38 -14.03 -17.69
N THR A 286 -20.71 -12.89 -17.82
CA THR A 286 -20.72 -11.81 -16.82
C THR A 286 -21.78 -10.79 -17.23
N HIS A 287 -22.78 -10.55 -16.39
CA HIS A 287 -23.88 -9.61 -16.67
C HIS A 287 -23.59 -8.22 -16.12
N ALA A 288 -23.03 -8.15 -14.93
CA ALA A 288 -22.66 -6.89 -14.28
C ALA A 288 -21.32 -7.05 -13.56
N MET A 289 -20.52 -5.98 -13.57
CA MET A 289 -19.28 -5.89 -12.81
C MET A 289 -19.19 -4.51 -12.18
N GLU A 290 -18.94 -4.49 -10.88
CA GLU A 290 -18.78 -3.28 -10.08
C GLU A 290 -17.44 -3.35 -9.33
N ARG A 291 -16.81 -2.19 -9.11
CA ARG A 291 -15.51 -2.07 -8.47
C ARG A 291 -15.59 -1.03 -7.35
N ASN A 292 -15.23 -1.43 -6.14
CA ASN A 292 -15.12 -0.51 -5.00
C ASN A 292 -13.67 -0.46 -4.54
N HIS A 293 -13.17 0.75 -4.31
CA HIS A 293 -11.79 1.04 -3.96
C HIS A 293 -11.69 1.41 -2.47
N TYR A 294 -10.76 0.80 -1.75
CA TYR A 294 -10.56 1.00 -0.32
C TYR A 294 -9.09 1.34 -0.07
N CYS A 295 -8.79 2.37 0.73
CA CYS A 295 -7.43 2.62 1.18
C CYS A 295 -6.96 1.47 2.10
N ALA A 296 -5.65 1.36 2.33
CA ALA A 296 -5.09 0.28 3.13
C ALA A 296 -5.68 0.19 4.54
N ASP A 297 -5.99 1.33 5.17
CA ASP A 297 -6.49 1.37 6.55
C ASP A 297 -7.97 0.97 6.63
N CYS A 298 -8.83 1.58 5.81
CA CYS A 298 -10.24 1.18 5.75
C CYS A 298 -10.41 -0.28 5.31
N ALA A 299 -9.59 -0.77 4.38
CA ALA A 299 -9.61 -2.17 3.98
C ALA A 299 -9.20 -3.10 5.13
N ARG A 300 -8.20 -2.70 5.95
CA ARG A 300 -7.76 -3.51 7.09
C ARG A 300 -8.85 -3.60 8.15
N GLU A 301 -9.52 -2.50 8.43
CA GLU A 301 -10.59 -2.46 9.42
C GLU A 301 -11.81 -3.29 8.99
N GLU A 302 -12.26 -3.18 7.73
CA GLU A 302 -13.38 -4.01 7.24
C GLU A 302 -13.04 -5.51 7.15
N LEU A 303 -11.83 -5.87 6.73
CA LEU A 303 -11.46 -7.26 6.50
C LEU A 303 -11.01 -7.99 7.78
N PHE A 304 -10.44 -7.26 8.74
CA PHE A 304 -9.83 -7.85 9.94
C PHE A 304 -10.39 -7.31 11.27
N GLY A 305 -11.09 -6.18 11.28
CA GLY A 305 -11.62 -5.56 12.51
C GLY A 305 -12.81 -6.30 13.15
N GLY A 306 -13.43 -7.25 12.45
CA GLY A 306 -14.56 -8.04 12.96
C GLY A 306 -14.20 -9.37 13.62
N ALA A 307 -12.91 -9.66 13.85
CA ALA A 307 -12.48 -10.93 14.45
C ALA A 307 -12.54 -10.93 15.99
N ASP A 308 -12.42 -9.76 16.63
CA ASP A 308 -12.31 -9.67 18.09
C ASP A 308 -13.67 -9.71 18.81
N GLU A 309 -14.77 -9.31 18.16
CA GLU A 309 -16.11 -9.33 18.77
C GLU A 309 -16.81 -10.71 18.74
N ARG A 310 -16.41 -11.61 17.84
CA ARG A 310 -17.03 -12.94 17.72
C ARG A 310 -16.47 -13.98 18.69
N ASN A 311 -15.35 -13.69 19.36
CA ASN A 311 -14.74 -14.60 20.34
C ASN A 311 -15.08 -14.28 21.81
N SER A 312 -15.84 -13.22 22.07
CA SER A 312 -16.23 -12.79 23.43
C SER A 312 -17.70 -13.08 23.79
N ALA A 313 -18.50 -13.61 22.86
CA ALA A 313 -19.89 -14.00 23.10
C ALA A 313 -20.11 -15.50 22.82
N GLY A 314 -19.62 -16.37 23.71
CA GLY A 314 -19.80 -17.80 23.53
C GLY A 314 -19.20 -18.73 24.58
N VAL A 315 -19.05 -18.28 25.83
CA VAL A 315 -18.78 -19.21 26.96
C VAL A 315 -19.83 -18.93 28.04
N GLY A 316 -21.00 -19.53 27.85
CA GLY A 316 -21.96 -19.79 28.92
C GLY A 316 -21.82 -21.27 29.33
N PRO A 317 -21.85 -21.60 30.63
CA PRO A 317 -21.40 -22.91 31.11
C PRO A 317 -22.38 -24.03 30.75
N GLU A 318 -21.79 -25.20 30.50
CA GLU A 318 -22.45 -26.50 30.44
C GLU A 318 -23.46 -26.70 31.57
N SER A 319 -24.69 -27.07 31.21
CA SER A 319 -25.53 -27.90 32.08
C SER A 319 -26.08 -29.06 31.26
N ALA A 320 -25.79 -30.25 31.77
CA ALA A 320 -26.02 -31.52 31.14
C ALA A 320 -27.50 -31.94 31.18
N ASP A 321 -27.80 -32.85 30.25
CA ASP A 321 -28.73 -33.98 30.42
C ASP A 321 -30.24 -33.75 30.15
N ARG A 322 -30.68 -34.05 28.91
CA ARG A 322 -31.89 -34.88 28.68
C ARG A 322 -31.97 -35.44 27.26
N LYS A 323 -32.14 -36.77 27.17
CA LYS A 323 -32.37 -37.62 25.98
C LYS A 323 -33.55 -37.17 25.08
N PRO A 324 -33.56 -37.61 23.80
CA PRO A 324 -34.57 -37.22 22.82
C PRO A 324 -35.85 -38.05 22.97
N ALA A 325 -37.01 -37.39 22.80
CA ALA A 325 -38.28 -38.05 22.54
C ALA A 325 -38.76 -37.62 21.15
N THR A 326 -38.88 -38.63 20.29
CA THR A 326 -39.67 -38.68 19.06
C THR A 326 -41.09 -38.16 19.27
N GLU A 327 -41.59 -37.32 18.35
CA GLU A 327 -42.93 -37.41 17.73
C GLU A 327 -43.18 -36.21 16.79
N ASN A 328 -43.26 -36.50 15.49
CA ASN A 328 -44.24 -35.86 14.58
C ASN A 328 -45.51 -36.74 14.62
N PRO A 329 -46.72 -36.31 14.17
CA PRO A 329 -47.06 -35.11 13.39
C PRO A 329 -48.35 -34.39 13.91
N HIS A 330 -48.70 -33.21 13.38
CA HIS A 330 -50.03 -32.95 12.77
C HIS A 330 -50.20 -31.50 12.30
N THR A 331 -50.56 -31.41 11.03
CA THR A 331 -51.42 -30.44 10.35
C THR A 331 -52.43 -29.67 11.22
N THR A 332 -52.58 -28.36 10.98
CA THR A 332 -53.86 -27.72 10.59
C THR A 332 -53.65 -26.27 10.14
N GLU A 333 -54.23 -25.95 8.98
CA GLU A 333 -54.59 -24.63 8.48
C GLU A 333 -55.66 -23.95 9.37
N ARG A 334 -55.63 -22.61 9.47
CA ARG A 334 -56.72 -21.61 9.55
C ARG A 334 -56.26 -20.38 10.35
N GLU A 335 -56.11 -19.22 9.70
CA GLU A 335 -57.10 -18.13 9.51
C GLU A 335 -57.23 -17.15 10.70
N ARG A 336 -57.14 -15.85 10.37
CA ARG A 336 -57.43 -14.61 11.13
C ARG A 336 -56.35 -14.17 12.13
N GLU A 337 -55.90 -12.93 12.17
CA GLU A 337 -56.49 -11.63 11.78
C GLU A 337 -55.56 -10.78 10.89
#